data_AF-A0AA40YL74-F1
#
_entry.id   AF-A0AA40YL74-F1
#
_cell.length_a   1.000
_cell.length_b   1.000
_cell.length_c   1.000
_cell.angle_alpha   90.00
_cell.angle_beta   90.00
_cell.angle_gamma   90.00
#
_symmetry.space_group_name_H-M   'P 1'
#
loop_
_entity.id
_entity.type
_entity.pdbx_description
1 polymer ?
#
loop_
_entity_poly.entity_id
_entity_poly.type
_entity_poly.pdbx_seq_one_letter_code
_entity_poly.pdbx_strand_id
1 'polypeptide(L)'
;MDLKIAAVDELCRSCRGLCQSCVGRWPPVYPCGWAGAARRTCRRGRADGITGRADAGAPQRAEGGAVSPVLDTAFVPPGDREEVVRNAVWESVVAVDIDHGPPAEEMSVRIGLGAVGPMRICSARATAVTIHRTAPLARRDDEEPAVFLGLQVSGSSLVAQRGRECVLRAGEFAVYESIAPYTLLFDEGVDHHFLRFPRSTLALPDRLLRDTGALALGPGNPVARIAFDYFSRLATDDTLHRGAHAEAVVTPSLELLRAVLTSQQGAADLAGGPMEATLGLRITRYIRQHLADRDLSAARIAAAHGISVRHLYAVLARSGISLGDHVRAQRLAECRRELAGPHGRARTIAAIGRRWGFVDAAHFSKVFKRAYGMTPRDWRGLHHPR
;
A
#
# COMPACT_ATOMS: atom_id res chain seq x y z
N MET A 1 12.53 -16.53 57.16
CA MET A 1 12.90 -15.37 57.98
C MET A 1 12.82 -14.12 57.14
N ASP A 2 11.67 -13.85 56.53
CA ASP A 2 10.34 -13.57 57.13
C ASP A 2 10.16 -12.06 57.18
N LEU A 3 9.31 -11.59 56.26
CA LEU A 3 8.42 -10.42 56.32
C LEU A 3 8.32 -9.82 54.91
N LYS A 4 7.31 -10.28 54.16
CA LYS A 4 6.50 -9.55 53.16
C LYS A 4 5.83 -10.50 52.14
N ILE A 5 5.11 -11.51 52.65
CA ILE A 5 4.04 -12.19 51.92
C ILE A 5 2.83 -12.18 52.87
N ALA A 6 2.17 -11.02 52.97
CA ALA A 6 0.92 -10.88 53.72
C ALA A 6 0.01 -9.74 53.21
N ALA A 7 0.46 -8.91 52.25
CA ALA A 7 -0.33 -7.74 51.78
C ALA A 7 -0.98 -7.93 50.40
N VAL A 8 -0.88 -9.10 49.77
CA VAL A 8 -1.46 -9.37 48.44
C VAL A 8 -2.79 -10.15 48.53
N ASP A 9 -3.10 -10.75 49.69
CA ASP A 9 -4.28 -11.60 49.90
C ASP A 9 -5.53 -10.90 50.45
N GLU A 10 -5.45 -9.58 50.69
CA GLU A 10 -6.53 -8.80 51.31
C GLU A 10 -7.34 -7.93 50.31
N LEU A 11 -6.80 -7.64 49.12
CA LEU A 11 -7.55 -6.97 48.05
C LEU A 11 -8.38 -7.92 47.19
N CYS A 12 -8.09 -9.23 47.21
CA CYS A 12 -8.79 -10.23 46.40
C CYS A 12 -10.06 -10.82 47.07
N ARG A 13 -10.38 -10.40 48.31
CA ARG A 13 -11.55 -10.86 49.07
C ARG A 13 -12.72 -9.87 49.10
N SER A 14 -12.54 -8.61 48.68
CA SER A 14 -13.58 -7.58 48.78
C SER A 14 -14.50 -7.42 47.55
N CYS A 15 -14.30 -8.17 46.46
CA CYS A 15 -15.15 -8.06 45.25
C CYS A 15 -15.94 -9.33 44.91
N ARG A 16 -16.13 -10.25 45.87
CA ARG A 16 -16.82 -11.54 45.63
C ARG A 16 -18.25 -11.62 46.16
N GLY A 17 -18.94 -10.48 46.28
CA GLY A 17 -20.38 -10.41 46.49
C GLY A 17 -20.91 -9.12 45.89
N LEU A 18 -22.01 -9.19 45.14
CA LEU A 18 -22.70 -8.10 44.41
C LEU A 18 -22.22 -7.86 42.97
N CYS A 19 -22.55 -8.78 42.07
CA CYS A 19 -23.37 -8.44 40.89
C CYS A 19 -23.82 -9.73 40.16
N GLN A 20 -24.70 -10.50 40.78
CA GLN A 20 -25.59 -11.42 40.05
C GLN A 20 -26.81 -10.62 39.58
N SER A 21 -26.66 -9.76 38.59
CA SER A 21 -27.78 -9.21 37.81
C SER A 21 -27.25 -8.42 36.60
N CYS A 22 -26.83 -9.15 35.56
CA CYS A 22 -26.95 -8.72 34.15
C CYS A 22 -26.45 -9.87 33.28
N VAL A 23 -27.34 -10.83 33.06
CA VAL A 23 -27.23 -11.79 31.97
C VAL A 23 -27.35 -11.00 30.66
N GLY A 24 -26.29 -11.01 29.84
CA GLY A 24 -26.36 -10.57 28.45
C GLY A 24 -25.13 -9.85 27.94
N ARG A 25 -24.38 -10.55 27.08
CA ARG A 25 -23.32 -10.13 26.14
C ARG A 25 -21.87 -10.39 26.56
N TRP A 26 -21.31 -11.42 25.93
CA TRP A 26 -19.89 -11.75 25.74
C TRP A 26 -19.74 -12.10 24.22
N PRO A 27 -18.55 -12.02 23.59
CA PRO A 27 -17.87 -10.81 23.08
C PRO A 27 -17.51 -10.95 21.57
N PRO A 28 -16.55 -10.17 21.02
CA PRO A 28 -15.49 -10.83 20.24
C PRO A 28 -14.11 -10.50 20.83
N VAL A 29 -13.37 -11.51 21.32
CA VAL A 29 -12.25 -12.18 20.64
C VAL A 29 -11.18 -11.21 20.13
N TYR A 30 -10.24 -10.86 21.00
CA TYR A 30 -8.94 -10.30 20.61
C TYR A 30 -8.01 -11.44 20.13
N PRO A 31 -7.32 -11.32 18.99
CA PRO A 31 -6.23 -12.22 18.66
C PRO A 31 -5.01 -11.91 19.54
N CYS A 32 -4.55 -12.90 20.30
CA CYS A 32 -3.30 -12.86 21.05
C CYS A 32 -2.11 -12.66 20.10
N GLY A 33 -1.61 -11.43 20.01
CA GLY A 33 -0.35 -11.09 19.32
C GLY A 33 0.44 -9.95 19.96
N TRP A 34 -0.12 -9.27 20.96
CA TRP A 34 0.43 -8.01 21.53
C TRP A 34 1.05 -8.20 22.92
N ALA A 35 1.52 -9.41 23.25
CA ALA A 35 2.22 -9.72 24.49
C ALA A 35 3.59 -10.33 24.19
N GLY A 36 4.52 -9.49 23.72
CA GLY A 36 5.85 -9.89 23.25
C GLY A 36 6.99 -9.08 23.86
N ALA A 37 6.84 -8.58 25.09
CA ALA A 37 7.89 -7.83 25.77
C ALA A 37 7.97 -8.12 27.28
N ALA A 38 8.05 -9.40 27.67
CA ALA A 38 8.59 -9.78 28.99
C ALA A 38 8.89 -11.29 29.09
N ARG A 39 10.19 -11.61 29.26
CA ARG A 39 10.76 -12.76 30.01
C ARG A 39 10.52 -14.16 29.38
N ARG A 40 11.50 -14.75 28.69
CA ARG A 40 12.63 -15.54 29.22
C ARG A 40 12.29 -16.45 30.42
N THR A 41 12.70 -17.72 30.26
CA THR A 41 12.73 -18.88 31.19
C THR A 41 11.41 -19.59 31.51
N CYS A 42 11.14 -20.72 30.85
CA CYS A 42 11.20 -22.04 31.50
C CYS A 42 11.13 -23.16 30.45
N ARG A 43 12.15 -24.04 30.43
CA ARG A 43 12.22 -25.27 29.65
C ARG A 43 11.84 -26.44 30.58
N ARG A 44 11.01 -27.36 30.08
CA ARG A 44 10.95 -28.83 30.31
C ARG A 44 9.55 -29.32 30.70
N GLY A 45 9.12 -30.37 29.99
CA GLY A 45 8.02 -31.25 30.37
C GLY A 45 7.57 -32.11 29.19
N ARG A 46 8.12 -33.32 29.05
CA ARG A 46 7.61 -34.38 28.17
C ARG A 46 6.31 -34.93 28.74
N ALA A 47 5.41 -35.40 27.88
CA ALA A 47 4.71 -36.67 28.08
C ALA A 47 4.12 -37.15 26.74
N ASP A 48 4.23 -38.47 26.55
CA ASP A 48 3.90 -39.25 25.36
C ASP A 48 2.39 -39.46 25.15
N GLY A 49 2.03 -39.77 23.90
CA GLY A 49 1.34 -41.03 23.61
C GLY A 49 -0.20 -41.04 23.46
N ILE A 50 -0.57 -41.49 22.26
CA ILE A 50 -1.64 -42.47 21.95
C ILE A 50 -2.90 -41.94 21.21
N THR A 51 -3.18 -42.73 20.20
CA THR A 51 -4.11 -42.74 19.07
C THR A 51 -5.60 -42.72 19.40
N GLY A 52 -6.40 -42.11 18.52
CA GLY A 52 -7.84 -42.31 18.45
C GLY A 52 -8.44 -41.68 17.20
N ARG A 53 -8.70 -42.49 16.17
CA ARG A 53 -9.41 -42.13 14.95
C ARG A 53 -10.91 -42.32 15.20
N ALA A 54 -11.70 -41.26 15.06
CA ALA A 54 -13.16 -41.36 14.95
C ALA A 54 -13.67 -40.20 14.08
N ASP A 55 -14.23 -40.58 12.92
CA ASP A 55 -15.04 -39.71 12.06
C ASP A 55 -16.27 -39.24 12.83
N ALA A 56 -16.41 -37.92 12.98
CA ALA A 56 -17.67 -37.26 13.29
C ALA A 56 -17.71 -35.96 12.47
N GLY A 57 -18.75 -35.81 11.66
CA GLY A 57 -18.91 -34.74 10.69
C GLY A 57 -18.62 -33.36 11.28
N ALA A 58 -17.71 -32.64 10.63
CA ALA A 58 -17.35 -31.28 11.00
C ALA A 58 -18.59 -30.38 10.88
N PRO A 59 -19.01 -29.67 11.95
CA PRO A 59 -19.99 -28.61 11.81
C PRO A 59 -19.33 -27.49 11.01
N GLN A 60 -19.99 -27.09 9.91
CA GLN A 60 -19.68 -25.88 9.16
C GLN A 60 -19.50 -24.72 10.14
N ARG A 61 -18.26 -24.27 10.33
CA ARG A 61 -17.98 -23.02 11.01
C ARG A 61 -18.50 -21.90 10.10
N ALA A 62 -19.60 -21.29 10.50
CA ALA A 62 -19.98 -19.98 10.00
C ALA A 62 -18.77 -19.05 10.15
N GLU A 63 -18.27 -18.53 9.03
CA GLU A 63 -17.22 -17.52 8.99
C GLU A 63 -17.75 -16.27 9.72
N GLY A 64 -17.38 -16.12 10.99
CA GLY A 64 -17.61 -14.89 11.73
C GLY A 64 -16.82 -13.77 11.05
N GLY A 65 -17.53 -12.82 10.44
CA GLY A 65 -16.93 -11.65 9.81
C GLY A 65 -16.06 -10.89 10.80
N ALA A 66 -14.75 -10.91 10.60
CA ALA A 66 -13.80 -10.19 11.42
C ALA A 66 -13.95 -8.68 11.16
N VAL A 67 -14.50 -7.95 12.13
CA VAL A 67 -14.64 -6.49 12.15
C VAL A 67 -13.26 -5.85 11.97
N SER A 68 -13.17 -4.78 11.16
CA SER A 68 -11.94 -4.00 10.99
C SER A 68 -11.43 -3.53 12.36
N PRO A 69 -10.15 -3.72 12.71
CA PRO A 69 -9.66 -3.35 14.04
C PRO A 69 -9.83 -1.84 14.27
N VAL A 70 -10.46 -1.49 15.39
CA VAL A 70 -10.64 -0.10 15.84
C VAL A 70 -9.78 0.10 17.08
N LEU A 71 -8.87 1.08 17.02
CA LEU A 71 -8.18 1.62 18.18
C LEU A 71 -9.00 2.78 18.74
N ASP A 72 -9.22 2.80 20.05
CA ASP A 72 -9.89 3.90 20.75
C ASP A 72 -9.18 4.17 22.09
N THR A 73 -8.58 5.35 22.22
CA THR A 73 -7.79 5.72 23.40
C THR A 73 -8.63 5.91 24.66
N ALA A 74 -9.96 5.95 24.55
CA ALA A 74 -10.86 5.92 25.71
C ALA A 74 -10.65 4.65 26.56
N PHE A 75 -10.13 3.57 25.96
CA PHE A 75 -9.85 2.30 26.64
C PHE A 75 -8.35 2.08 26.92
N VAL A 76 -7.51 3.09 26.70
CA VAL A 76 -6.06 3.01 26.90
C VAL A 76 -5.64 3.96 28.04
N PRO A 77 -4.82 3.51 29.01
CA PRO A 77 -4.30 4.37 30.07
C PRO A 77 -3.56 5.59 29.51
N PRO A 78 -3.73 6.81 30.04
CA PRO A 78 -3.14 8.03 29.50
C PRO A 78 -1.66 7.93 29.13
N GLY A 79 -0.83 7.38 30.03
CA GLY A 79 0.61 7.23 29.81
C GLY A 79 1.02 6.35 28.62
N ASP A 80 0.12 5.49 28.13
CA ASP A 80 0.40 4.57 27.03
C ASP A 80 -0.21 5.05 25.69
N ARG A 81 -1.08 6.08 25.72
CA ARG A 81 -1.92 6.42 24.55
C ARG A 81 -1.09 6.86 23.34
N GLU A 82 -0.09 7.72 23.53
CA GLU A 82 0.74 8.22 22.44
C GLU A 82 1.52 7.07 21.77
N GLU A 83 2.08 6.17 22.58
CA GLU A 83 2.80 5.01 22.08
C GLU A 83 1.89 4.08 21.28
N VAL A 84 0.71 3.77 21.80
CA VAL A 84 -0.25 2.89 21.13
C VAL A 84 -0.73 3.50 19.82
N VAL A 85 -1.02 4.81 19.77
CA VAL A 85 -1.41 5.50 18.54
C VAL A 85 -0.28 5.48 17.51
N ARG A 86 0.94 5.82 17.92
CA ARG A 86 2.12 5.80 17.06
C ARG A 86 2.36 4.41 16.47
N ASN A 87 2.34 3.36 17.29
CA ASN A 87 2.57 1.99 16.84
C ASN A 87 1.49 1.53 15.85
N ALA A 88 0.21 1.82 16.12
CA ALA A 88 -0.88 1.47 15.22
C ALA A 88 -0.74 2.13 13.84
N VAL A 89 -0.37 3.42 13.79
CA VAL A 89 -0.16 4.15 12.53
C VAL A 89 1.07 3.62 11.78
N TRP A 90 2.18 3.36 12.48
CA TRP A 90 3.41 2.84 11.88
C TRP A 90 3.23 1.47 11.25
N GLU A 91 2.60 0.54 11.98
CA GLU A 91 2.44 -0.85 11.53
C GLU A 91 1.42 -0.97 10.39
N SER A 92 0.39 -0.13 10.38
CA SER A 92 -0.77 -0.31 9.49
C SER A 92 -0.78 0.64 8.30
N VAL A 93 -0.12 1.81 8.41
CA VAL A 93 -0.20 2.89 7.42
C VAL A 93 1.19 3.31 6.97
N VAL A 94 1.96 3.97 7.85
CA VAL A 94 3.26 4.60 7.52
C VAL A 94 3.98 5.11 8.76
N ALA A 95 5.32 5.03 8.80
CA ALA A 95 6.09 5.68 9.87
C ALA A 95 6.06 7.22 9.75
N VAL A 96 5.61 7.87 10.83
CA VAL A 96 5.51 9.34 10.98
C VAL A 96 5.76 9.74 12.43
N ASP A 97 6.27 10.94 12.64
CA ASP A 97 6.28 11.58 13.95
C ASP A 97 4.91 12.23 14.17
N ILE A 98 4.38 12.12 15.40
CA ILE A 98 3.03 12.58 15.75
C ILE A 98 3.15 13.46 16.99
N ASP A 99 2.87 14.74 16.83
CA ASP A 99 2.87 15.72 17.90
C ASP A 99 1.43 16.02 18.30
N HIS A 100 1.00 15.45 19.44
CA HIS A 100 -0.33 15.69 19.97
C HIS A 100 -0.41 17.07 20.61
N GLY A 101 -1.44 17.84 20.25
CA GLY A 101 -1.67 19.18 20.80
C GLY A 101 -1.98 19.15 22.30
N PRO A 102 -3.00 18.40 22.75
CA PRO A 102 -3.31 18.28 24.17
C PRO A 102 -2.41 17.28 24.89
N PRO A 103 -2.29 17.35 26.23
CA PRO A 103 -1.61 16.35 27.03
C PRO A 103 -2.33 14.99 26.95
N ALA A 104 -1.60 13.91 27.27
CA ALA A 104 -2.08 12.54 27.08
C ALA A 104 -3.40 12.22 27.81
N GLU A 105 -3.69 12.87 28.93
CA GLU A 105 -4.94 12.73 29.68
C GLU A 105 -6.16 13.23 28.91
N GLU A 106 -6.00 14.32 28.17
CA GLU A 106 -7.04 15.00 27.39
C GLU A 106 -7.12 14.50 25.94
N MET A 107 -6.10 13.76 25.51
CA MET A 107 -6.04 13.19 24.17
C MET A 107 -7.13 12.14 23.93
N SER A 108 -7.93 12.36 22.89
CA SER A 108 -8.93 11.42 22.39
C SER A 108 -8.60 11.06 20.95
N VAL A 109 -8.42 9.78 20.66
CA VAL A 109 -8.09 9.27 19.33
C VAL A 109 -8.88 7.98 19.09
N ARG A 110 -9.62 7.94 18.00
CA ARG A 110 -10.28 6.75 17.46
C ARG A 110 -9.82 6.53 16.03
N ILE A 111 -9.23 5.37 15.76
CA ILE A 111 -8.71 5.00 14.44
C ILE A 111 -9.33 3.67 14.02
N GLY A 112 -10.02 3.66 12.88
CA GLY A 112 -10.42 2.45 12.17
C GLY A 112 -9.42 2.11 11.08
N LEU A 113 -8.92 0.87 11.05
CA LEU A 113 -7.94 0.41 10.08
C LEU A 113 -8.54 -0.65 9.16
N GLY A 114 -8.40 -0.45 7.85
CA GLY A 114 -8.91 -1.35 6.83
C GLY A 114 -7.90 -1.58 5.70
N ALA A 115 -8.17 -2.58 4.87
CA ALA A 115 -7.40 -2.84 3.67
C ALA A 115 -8.31 -3.31 2.53
N VAL A 116 -7.95 -2.92 1.32
CA VAL A 116 -8.66 -3.28 0.09
C VAL A 116 -7.61 -3.65 -0.95
N GLY A 117 -7.35 -4.95 -1.09
CA GLY A 117 -6.20 -5.44 -1.83
C GLY A 117 -4.90 -4.79 -1.33
N PRO A 118 -4.12 -4.10 -2.18
CA PRO A 118 -2.88 -3.47 -1.77
C PRO A 118 -3.06 -2.08 -1.13
N MET A 119 -4.29 -1.55 -1.08
CA MET A 119 -4.60 -0.24 -0.50
C MET A 119 -4.81 -0.38 1.00
N ARG A 120 -4.32 0.59 1.79
CA ARG A 120 -4.61 0.69 3.22
C ARG A 120 -5.55 1.85 3.47
N ILE A 121 -6.43 1.70 4.44
CA ILE A 121 -7.44 2.69 4.82
C ILE A 121 -7.24 2.96 6.31
N CYS A 122 -7.20 4.23 6.67
CA CYS A 122 -7.17 4.69 8.05
C CYS A 122 -8.20 5.81 8.20
N SER A 123 -9.25 5.54 8.97
CA SER A 123 -10.29 6.51 9.29
C SER A 123 -10.04 7.00 10.72
N ALA A 124 -9.74 8.28 10.89
CA ALA A 124 -9.31 8.81 12.17
C ALA A 124 -10.24 9.93 12.66
N ARG A 125 -10.59 9.87 13.94
CA ARG A 125 -11.10 11.01 14.70
C ARG A 125 -10.20 11.26 15.88
N ALA A 126 -9.71 12.48 16.03
CA ALA A 126 -8.77 12.79 17.09
C ALA A 126 -8.88 14.24 17.56
N THR A 127 -8.39 14.51 18.75
CA THR A 127 -8.03 15.87 19.19
C THR A 127 -6.90 16.44 18.33
N ALA A 128 -6.59 17.72 18.53
CA ALA A 128 -5.58 18.44 17.73
C ALA A 128 -4.24 17.69 17.66
N VAL A 129 -3.67 17.62 16.47
CA VAL A 129 -2.44 16.86 16.21
C VAL A 129 -1.70 17.40 14.99
N THR A 130 -0.38 17.33 15.03
CA THR A 130 0.48 17.53 13.87
C THR A 130 1.17 16.24 13.51
N ILE A 131 1.17 15.89 12.23
CA ILE A 131 1.81 14.67 11.72
C ILE A 131 2.94 15.08 10.81
N HIS A 132 4.14 14.60 11.10
CA HIS A 132 5.34 14.88 10.32
C HIS A 132 5.90 13.59 9.72
N ARG A 133 6.03 13.58 8.39
CA ARG A 133 6.98 12.67 7.76
C ARG A 133 8.27 13.45 7.52
N THR A 134 9.27 13.19 8.34
CA THR A 134 10.56 13.88 8.29
C THR A 134 11.43 13.39 7.13
N ALA A 135 12.47 14.14 6.77
CA ALA A 135 13.41 13.73 5.72
C ALA A 135 14.11 12.39 5.98
N PRO A 136 14.51 12.03 7.22
CA PRO A 136 14.99 10.70 7.53
C PRO A 136 13.95 9.60 7.27
N LEU A 137 12.70 9.80 7.69
CA LEU A 137 11.61 8.84 7.46
C LEU A 137 11.28 8.70 5.96
N ALA A 138 11.34 9.78 5.19
CA ALA A 138 11.08 9.75 3.75
C ALA A 138 12.17 9.02 2.93
N ARG A 139 13.38 8.87 3.48
CA ARG A 139 14.52 8.18 2.83
C ARG A 139 14.65 6.71 3.23
N ARG A 140 13.76 6.19 4.07
CA ARG A 140 13.75 4.79 4.47
C ARG A 140 13.43 3.88 3.28
N ASP A 141 14.32 2.92 3.02
CA ASP A 141 14.19 1.96 1.91
C ASP A 141 13.37 0.70 2.28
N ASP A 142 13.03 0.53 3.57
CA ASP A 142 12.25 -0.61 4.09
C ASP A 142 10.73 -0.42 3.95
N GLU A 143 10.26 0.76 3.56
CA GLU A 143 8.85 1.04 3.28
C GLU A 143 8.57 1.15 1.78
N GLU A 144 7.53 0.48 1.29
CA GLU A 144 7.10 0.65 -0.10
C GLU A 144 6.64 2.10 -0.36
N PRO A 145 7.20 2.79 -1.38
CA PRO A 145 6.76 4.11 -1.79
C PRO A 145 5.25 4.19 -2.01
N ALA A 146 4.63 5.18 -1.39
CA ALA A 146 3.18 5.32 -1.38
C ALA A 146 2.73 6.74 -1.73
N VAL A 147 1.49 6.81 -2.21
CA VAL A 147 0.73 8.02 -2.42
C VAL A 147 -0.45 7.96 -1.45
N PHE A 148 -0.64 9.03 -0.68
CA PHE A 148 -1.75 9.18 0.24
C PHE A 148 -2.81 10.07 -0.38
N LEU A 149 -4.06 9.69 -0.16
CA LEU A 149 -5.24 10.50 -0.39
C LEU A 149 -5.83 10.82 0.97
N GLY A 150 -5.80 12.09 1.38
CA GLY A 150 -6.43 12.54 2.61
C GLY A 150 -7.75 13.24 2.31
N LEU A 151 -8.88 12.68 2.75
CA LEU A 151 -10.22 13.27 2.64
C LEU A 151 -10.71 13.92 3.93
N GLN A 152 -10.98 15.23 3.89
CA GLN A 152 -11.52 15.99 5.01
C GLN A 152 -13.03 15.76 5.14
N VAL A 153 -13.47 15.16 6.25
CA VAL A 153 -14.89 14.87 6.48
C VAL A 153 -15.61 16.07 7.11
N SER A 154 -15.04 16.63 8.17
CA SER A 154 -15.54 17.83 8.85
C SER A 154 -14.37 18.70 9.34
N GLY A 155 -14.62 19.96 9.67
CA GLY A 155 -13.56 20.89 10.08
C GLY A 155 -12.59 21.26 8.95
N SER A 156 -11.35 21.54 9.31
CA SER A 156 -10.28 21.87 8.36
C SER A 156 -8.93 21.29 8.75
N SER A 157 -8.03 21.17 7.77
CA SER A 157 -6.64 20.78 7.98
C SER A 157 -5.71 21.47 7.00
N LEU A 158 -4.41 21.46 7.28
CA LEU A 158 -3.38 21.93 6.35
C LEU A 158 -2.49 20.76 5.94
N VAL A 159 -2.20 20.70 4.64
CA VAL A 159 -1.26 19.74 4.04
C VAL A 159 -0.11 20.52 3.43
N ALA A 160 1.12 20.23 3.87
CA ALA A 160 2.34 20.84 3.37
C ALA A 160 3.29 19.79 2.79
N GLN A 161 3.70 19.96 1.52
CA GLN A 161 4.71 19.10 0.89
C GLN A 161 5.43 19.81 -0.26
N ARG A 162 6.76 19.70 -0.30
CA ARG A 162 7.63 20.27 -1.37
C ARG A 162 7.41 21.78 -1.59
N GLY A 163 7.31 22.55 -0.52
CA GLY A 163 7.14 24.01 -0.59
C GLY A 163 5.76 24.46 -1.08
N ARG A 164 4.79 23.55 -1.13
CA ARG A 164 3.38 23.89 -1.33
C ARG A 164 2.58 23.53 -0.11
N GLU A 165 1.57 24.33 0.14
CA GLU A 165 0.64 24.19 1.25
C GLU A 165 -0.78 24.38 0.73
N CYS A 166 -1.71 23.57 1.21
CA CYS A 166 -3.13 23.77 0.97
C CYS A 166 -3.93 23.54 2.24
N VAL A 167 -4.97 24.33 2.42
CA VAL A 167 -5.99 24.09 3.45
C VAL A 167 -7.10 23.24 2.83
N LEU A 168 -7.45 22.15 3.50
CA LEU A 168 -8.59 21.31 3.16
C LEU A 168 -9.77 21.67 4.06
N ARG A 169 -10.94 21.86 3.45
CA ARG A 169 -12.24 21.97 4.12
C ARG A 169 -13.04 20.70 3.94
N ALA A 170 -14.09 20.53 4.74
CA ALA A 170 -15.05 19.44 4.59
C ALA A 170 -15.49 19.24 3.13
N GLY A 171 -15.39 18.01 2.63
CA GLY A 171 -15.69 17.69 1.23
C GLY A 171 -14.51 17.81 0.26
N GLU A 172 -13.35 18.25 0.75
CA GLU A 172 -12.12 18.38 -0.04
C GLU A 172 -11.11 17.30 0.33
N PHE A 173 -10.14 17.09 -0.56
CA PHE A 173 -9.04 16.18 -0.34
C PHE A 173 -7.75 16.67 -1.00
N ALA A 174 -6.62 16.15 -0.56
CA ALA A 174 -5.34 16.35 -1.22
C ALA A 174 -4.61 15.02 -1.38
N VAL A 175 -3.64 15.02 -2.29
CA VAL A 175 -2.71 13.91 -2.49
C VAL A 175 -1.31 14.32 -2.05
N TYR A 176 -0.56 13.41 -1.43
CA TYR A 176 0.84 13.63 -1.05
C TYR A 176 1.61 12.29 -1.04
N GLU A 177 2.94 12.33 -1.07
CA GLU A 177 3.77 11.15 -1.28
C GLU A 177 4.64 10.81 -0.07
N SER A 178 4.84 9.51 0.21
CA SER A 178 5.74 9.06 1.28
C SER A 178 7.24 9.28 0.98
N ILE A 179 7.60 9.48 -0.29
CA ILE A 179 9.00 9.61 -0.72
C ILE A 179 9.59 11.02 -0.53
N ALA A 180 8.82 11.93 0.06
CA ALA A 180 9.26 13.29 0.36
C ALA A 180 8.69 13.70 1.72
N PRO A 181 9.35 14.62 2.43
CA PRO A 181 8.81 15.14 3.67
C PRO A 181 7.44 15.77 3.46
N TYR A 182 6.55 15.60 4.44
CA TYR A 182 5.28 16.31 4.49
C TYR A 182 4.89 16.61 5.94
N THR A 183 4.04 17.62 6.10
CA THR A 183 3.39 17.96 7.37
C THR A 183 1.90 18.01 7.15
N LEU A 184 1.15 17.40 8.07
CA LEU A 184 -0.31 17.50 8.16
C LEU A 184 -0.63 18.16 9.48
N LEU A 185 -1.40 19.23 9.46
CA LEU A 185 -1.76 20.00 10.65
C LEU A 185 -3.28 19.96 10.85
N PHE A 186 -3.68 19.61 12.07
CA PHE A 186 -5.07 19.47 12.50
C PHE A 186 -5.31 20.26 13.79
N ASP A 187 -5.36 21.60 13.70
CA ASP A 187 -5.45 22.47 14.89
C ASP A 187 -6.77 22.33 15.65
N GLU A 188 -7.86 22.00 14.95
CA GLU A 188 -9.19 21.82 15.55
C GLU A 188 -9.53 20.34 15.83
N GLY A 189 -8.57 19.44 15.59
CA GLY A 189 -8.78 18.00 15.62
C GLY A 189 -8.97 17.37 14.23
N VAL A 190 -9.04 16.05 14.23
CA VAL A 190 -9.09 15.21 13.02
C VAL A 190 -10.50 14.66 12.85
N ASP A 191 -11.01 14.73 11.63
CA ASP A 191 -12.11 13.91 11.13
C ASP A 191 -11.81 13.62 9.64
N HIS A 192 -11.02 12.58 9.41
CA HIS A 192 -10.29 12.39 8.14
C HIS A 192 -10.23 10.91 7.74
N HIS A 193 -10.34 10.65 6.44
CA HIS A 193 -9.99 9.35 5.85
C HIS A 193 -8.66 9.45 5.11
N PHE A 194 -7.69 8.61 5.50
CA PHE A 194 -6.41 8.44 4.83
C PHE A 194 -6.41 7.14 4.05
N LEU A 195 -6.30 7.23 2.72
CA LEU A 195 -6.12 6.06 1.88
C LEU A 195 -4.69 6.05 1.35
N ARG A 196 -3.99 4.94 1.58
CA ARG A 196 -2.63 4.71 1.11
C ARG A 196 -2.67 3.80 -0.12
N PHE A 197 -2.11 4.29 -1.21
CA PHE A 197 -1.94 3.57 -2.46
C PHE A 197 -0.45 3.29 -2.67
N PRO A 198 -0.05 2.06 -3.01
CA PRO A 198 1.31 1.85 -3.51
C PRO A 198 1.56 2.71 -4.74
N ARG A 199 2.65 3.46 -4.75
CA ARG A 199 3.01 4.32 -5.89
C ARG A 199 3.13 3.50 -7.18
N SER A 200 3.64 2.27 -7.05
CA SER A 200 3.84 1.31 -8.14
C SER A 200 2.53 0.90 -8.84
N THR A 201 1.41 0.81 -8.13
CA THR A 201 0.11 0.40 -8.68
C THR A 201 -0.63 1.55 -9.35
N LEU A 202 -0.40 2.80 -8.91
CA LEU A 202 -0.95 3.98 -9.57
C LEU A 202 -0.35 4.19 -10.96
N ALA A 203 0.89 3.76 -11.20
CA ALA A 203 1.53 3.87 -12.52
C ALA A 203 1.39 5.27 -13.14
N LEU A 204 1.48 6.34 -12.34
CA LEU A 204 1.39 7.72 -12.80
C LEU A 204 2.79 8.30 -13.05
N PRO A 205 2.95 9.27 -13.97
CA PRO A 205 4.24 9.94 -14.15
C PRO A 205 4.62 10.72 -12.90
N ASP A 206 5.90 10.70 -12.52
CA ASP A 206 6.39 11.43 -11.34
C ASP A 206 6.09 12.92 -11.41
N ARG A 207 6.10 13.49 -12.62
CA ARG A 207 5.73 14.88 -12.84
C ARG A 207 4.28 15.16 -12.44
N LEU A 208 3.33 14.28 -12.78
CA LEU A 208 1.93 14.49 -12.43
C LEU A 208 1.73 14.47 -10.92
N LEU A 209 2.35 13.52 -10.21
CA LEU A 209 2.28 13.44 -8.75
C LEU A 209 2.96 14.65 -8.09
N ARG A 210 4.08 15.12 -8.66
CA ARG A 210 4.69 16.39 -8.24
C ARG A 210 3.75 17.56 -8.49
N ASP A 211 3.14 17.68 -9.65
CA ASP A 211 2.33 18.86 -10.00
C ASP A 211 1.00 18.89 -9.23
N THR A 212 0.47 17.73 -8.81
CA THR A 212 -0.83 17.61 -8.11
C THR A 212 -0.74 17.42 -6.59
N GLY A 213 0.45 17.14 -6.05
CA GLY A 213 0.62 16.97 -4.59
C GLY A 213 0.30 18.24 -3.78
N ALA A 214 -0.22 18.10 -2.56
CA ALA A 214 -0.58 19.23 -1.69
C ALA A 214 -1.39 20.34 -2.38
N LEU A 215 -2.32 19.95 -3.27
CA LEU A 215 -3.34 20.81 -3.83
C LEU A 215 -4.71 20.39 -3.27
N ALA A 216 -5.54 21.38 -2.94
CA ALA A 216 -6.92 21.14 -2.52
C ALA A 216 -7.77 20.76 -3.74
N LEU A 217 -8.35 19.56 -3.68
CA LEU A 217 -9.24 19.00 -4.67
C LEU A 217 -10.64 18.94 -4.05
N GLY A 218 -11.55 19.74 -4.59
CA GLY A 218 -12.84 19.96 -3.96
C GLY A 218 -14.04 19.90 -4.91
N PRO A 219 -15.23 20.28 -4.42
CA PRO A 219 -16.50 20.17 -5.16
C PRO A 219 -16.54 20.95 -6.48
N GLY A 220 -15.67 21.95 -6.66
CA GLY A 220 -15.53 22.72 -7.90
C GLY A 220 -15.01 21.91 -9.10
N ASN A 221 -14.41 20.74 -8.87
CA ASN A 221 -14.12 19.76 -9.92
C ASN A 221 -15.14 18.60 -9.82
N PRO A 222 -16.00 18.39 -10.84
CA PRO A 222 -17.01 17.33 -10.80
C PRO A 222 -16.45 15.92 -10.60
N VAL A 223 -15.26 15.63 -11.14
CA VAL A 223 -14.56 14.34 -10.98
C VAL A 223 -14.03 14.21 -9.56
N ALA A 224 -13.49 15.29 -8.98
CA ALA A 224 -13.06 15.31 -7.59
C ALA A 224 -14.24 15.05 -6.64
N ARG A 225 -15.40 15.66 -6.88
CA ARG A 225 -16.61 15.40 -6.08
C ARG A 225 -16.99 13.91 -6.08
N ILE A 226 -17.02 13.27 -7.25
CA ILE A 226 -17.31 11.83 -7.37
C ILE A 226 -16.26 10.99 -6.62
N ALA A 227 -14.98 11.37 -6.72
CA ALA A 227 -13.92 10.69 -6.01
C ALA A 227 -14.04 10.83 -4.49
N PHE A 228 -14.37 12.03 -3.99
CA PHE A 228 -14.60 12.24 -2.57
C PHE A 228 -15.71 11.31 -2.05
N ASP A 229 -16.87 11.28 -2.71
CA ASP A 229 -18.00 10.44 -2.32
C ASP A 229 -17.63 8.95 -2.36
N TYR A 230 -16.95 8.52 -3.43
CA TYR A 230 -16.51 7.15 -3.62
C TYR A 230 -15.54 6.70 -2.52
N PHE A 231 -14.47 7.46 -2.28
CA PHE A 231 -13.44 7.07 -1.33
C PHE A 231 -13.89 7.22 0.12
N SER A 232 -14.79 8.16 0.43
CA SER A 232 -15.40 8.26 1.76
C SER A 232 -16.29 7.04 2.06
N ARG A 233 -17.08 6.58 1.08
CA ARG A 233 -17.84 5.32 1.20
C ARG A 233 -16.92 4.11 1.30
N LEU A 234 -15.88 4.05 0.46
CA LEU A 234 -14.89 2.98 0.52
C LEU A 234 -14.22 2.94 1.89
N ALA A 235 -13.96 4.08 2.53
CA ALA A 235 -13.29 4.14 3.83
C ALA A 235 -14.16 3.71 5.02
N THR A 236 -15.49 3.74 4.87
CA THR A 236 -16.46 3.51 5.95
C THR A 236 -17.27 2.23 5.80
N ASP A 237 -17.38 1.69 4.58
CA ASP A 237 -18.11 0.45 4.32
C ASP A 237 -17.20 -0.79 4.44
N ASP A 238 -17.24 -1.37 5.63
CA ASP A 238 -16.54 -2.60 6.01
C ASP A 238 -16.86 -3.80 5.08
N THR A 239 -18.00 -3.81 4.38
CA THR A 239 -18.34 -4.88 3.44
C THR A 239 -17.49 -4.81 2.16
N LEU A 240 -16.98 -3.63 1.82
CA LEU A 240 -16.06 -3.41 0.69
C LEU A 240 -14.61 -3.75 1.04
N HIS A 241 -14.31 -4.09 2.29
CA HIS A 241 -12.95 -4.46 2.74
C HIS A 241 -12.71 -5.96 2.74
N ARG A 242 -13.73 -6.77 2.42
CA ARG A 242 -13.67 -8.24 2.54
C ARG A 242 -14.09 -8.96 1.27
N GLY A 243 -13.53 -10.17 1.09
CA GLY A 243 -13.92 -11.11 0.04
C GLY A 243 -13.76 -10.57 -1.39
N ALA A 244 -14.57 -11.12 -2.30
CA ALA A 244 -14.51 -10.77 -3.73
C ALA A 244 -14.83 -9.29 -4.01
N HIS A 245 -15.61 -8.64 -3.14
CA HIS A 245 -15.95 -7.22 -3.30
C HIS A 245 -14.73 -6.32 -3.12
N ALA A 246 -13.85 -6.63 -2.17
CA ALA A 246 -12.61 -5.89 -1.97
C ALA A 246 -11.71 -5.92 -3.21
N GLU A 247 -11.56 -7.07 -3.86
CA GLU A 247 -10.76 -7.18 -5.08
C GLU A 247 -11.38 -6.41 -6.25
N ALA A 248 -12.71 -6.47 -6.37
CA ALA A 248 -13.44 -5.82 -7.46
C ALA A 248 -13.32 -4.28 -7.45
N VAL A 249 -13.14 -3.66 -6.28
CA VAL A 249 -13.05 -2.19 -6.14
C VAL A 249 -11.63 -1.64 -6.29
N VAL A 250 -10.58 -2.47 -6.27
CA VAL A 250 -9.17 -2.01 -6.39
C VAL A 250 -8.94 -1.27 -7.71
N THR A 251 -9.29 -1.88 -8.84
CA THR A 251 -9.03 -1.28 -10.16
C THR A 251 -9.83 0.01 -10.35
N PRO A 252 -11.16 0.06 -10.08
CA PRO A 252 -11.92 1.31 -10.12
C PRO A 252 -11.35 2.41 -9.22
N SER A 253 -10.89 2.08 -8.02
CA SER A 253 -10.24 3.03 -7.11
C SER A 253 -9.00 3.66 -7.74
N LEU A 254 -8.13 2.84 -8.32
CA LEU A 254 -6.92 3.33 -8.99
C LEU A 254 -7.26 4.20 -10.20
N GLU A 255 -8.20 3.77 -11.05
CA GLU A 255 -8.59 4.55 -12.24
C GLU A 255 -9.25 5.88 -11.87
N LEU A 256 -10.08 5.92 -10.81
CA LEU A 256 -10.73 7.14 -10.37
C LEU A 256 -9.71 8.14 -9.81
N LEU A 257 -8.76 7.69 -8.99
CA LEU A 257 -7.69 8.56 -8.51
C LEU A 257 -6.85 9.11 -9.67
N ARG A 258 -6.49 8.27 -10.66
CA ARG A 258 -5.80 8.75 -11.87
C ARG A 258 -6.62 9.79 -12.63
N ALA A 259 -7.91 9.54 -12.82
CA ALA A 259 -8.80 10.45 -13.54
C ALA A 259 -8.85 11.82 -12.88
N VAL A 260 -9.02 11.88 -11.55
CA VAL A 260 -8.98 13.14 -10.80
C VAL A 260 -7.67 13.86 -11.03
N LEU A 261 -6.53 13.20 -10.82
CA LEU A 261 -5.22 13.86 -10.90
C LEU A 261 -4.92 14.37 -12.31
N THR A 262 -5.32 13.63 -13.35
CA THR A 262 -5.19 14.10 -14.74
C THR A 262 -6.15 15.24 -15.09
N SER A 263 -7.37 15.26 -14.54
CA SER A 263 -8.36 16.31 -14.81
C SER A 263 -7.98 17.69 -14.24
N GLN A 264 -7.15 17.71 -13.19
CA GLN A 264 -6.78 18.92 -12.47
C GLN A 264 -5.73 19.79 -13.19
N GLN A 265 -5.02 19.24 -14.18
CA GLN A 265 -4.07 20.01 -14.97
C GLN A 265 -4.73 21.02 -15.91
N GLY A 266 -6.06 21.02 -16.02
CA GLY A 266 -6.82 22.05 -16.72
C GLY A 266 -6.74 21.95 -18.25
N ALA A 267 -7.77 22.52 -18.88
CA ALA A 267 -8.11 22.43 -20.29
C ALA A 267 -7.10 23.05 -21.29
N ALA A 268 -5.95 23.55 -20.83
CA ALA A 268 -4.95 24.18 -21.69
C ALA A 268 -4.02 23.16 -22.41
N ASP A 269 -3.89 21.94 -21.89
CA ASP A 269 -3.21 20.81 -22.57
C ASP A 269 -4.19 19.83 -23.25
N LEU A 270 -5.52 20.11 -23.21
CA LEU A 270 -6.57 19.26 -23.81
C LEU A 270 -6.61 19.26 -25.35
N ALA A 271 -5.54 19.69 -26.02
CA ALA A 271 -5.33 19.23 -27.39
C ALA A 271 -5.12 17.71 -27.46
N GLY A 272 -4.75 17.08 -26.32
CA GLY A 272 -4.76 15.64 -26.14
C GLY A 272 -5.55 15.23 -24.90
N GLY A 273 -6.72 14.60 -25.07
CA GLY A 273 -7.60 14.22 -23.96
C GLY A 273 -6.97 13.30 -22.89
N PRO A 274 -7.71 12.90 -21.85
CA PRO A 274 -7.23 12.01 -20.76
C PRO A 274 -6.54 10.72 -21.23
N MET A 275 -6.90 10.28 -22.45
CA MET A 275 -6.32 9.16 -23.17
C MET A 275 -4.86 9.38 -23.59
N GLU A 276 -4.45 10.62 -23.86
CA GLU A 276 -3.13 11.02 -24.33
C GLU A 276 -2.13 11.21 -23.19
N ALA A 277 -2.59 11.75 -22.05
CA ALA A 277 -1.79 11.87 -20.83
C ALA A 277 -1.36 10.50 -20.26
N THR A 278 -2.18 9.46 -20.48
CA THR A 278 -1.91 8.07 -20.03
C THR A 278 -1.35 7.17 -21.14
N LEU A 279 -1.21 7.67 -22.37
CA LEU A 279 -0.84 6.88 -23.55
C LEU A 279 0.53 6.21 -23.40
N GLY A 280 1.55 6.95 -22.93
CA GLY A 280 2.90 6.40 -22.73
C GLY A 280 2.94 5.24 -21.73
N LEU A 281 2.09 5.29 -20.71
CA LEU A 281 1.97 4.24 -19.70
C LEU A 281 1.29 3.00 -20.27
N ARG A 282 0.21 3.19 -21.04
CA ARG A 282 -0.50 2.11 -21.73
C ARG A 282 0.42 1.41 -22.74
N ILE A 283 1.22 2.18 -23.49
CA ILE A 283 2.25 1.65 -24.41
C ILE A 283 3.25 0.78 -23.64
N THR A 284 3.78 1.27 -22.52
CA THR A 284 4.78 0.55 -21.73
C THR A 284 4.20 -0.74 -21.12
N ARG A 285 2.95 -0.69 -20.64
CA ARG A 285 2.22 -1.87 -20.15
C ARG A 285 1.98 -2.89 -21.26
N TYR A 286 1.57 -2.43 -22.44
CA TYR A 286 1.35 -3.30 -23.60
C TYR A 286 2.64 -4.02 -24.03
N ILE A 287 3.76 -3.30 -24.08
CA ILE A 287 5.09 -3.87 -24.36
C ILE A 287 5.42 -4.97 -23.36
N ARG A 288 5.22 -4.74 -22.05
CA ARG A 288 5.50 -5.74 -21.00
C ARG A 288 4.64 -7.00 -21.16
N GLN A 289 3.35 -6.84 -21.45
CA GLN A 289 2.42 -7.96 -21.61
C GLN A 289 2.72 -8.82 -22.85
N HIS A 290 3.24 -8.19 -23.91
CA HIS A 290 3.53 -8.86 -25.19
C HIS A 290 5.02 -9.09 -25.42
N LEU A 291 5.85 -9.02 -24.37
CA LEU A 291 7.31 -9.00 -24.50
C LEU A 291 7.90 -10.28 -25.12
N ALA A 292 7.23 -11.43 -24.87
CA ALA A 292 7.58 -12.73 -25.42
C ALA A 292 7.09 -12.94 -26.87
N ASP A 293 6.21 -12.08 -27.38
CA ASP A 293 5.76 -12.13 -28.76
C ASP A 293 6.91 -11.69 -29.69
N ARG A 294 7.28 -12.55 -30.64
CA ARG A 294 8.39 -12.31 -31.58
C ARG A 294 8.05 -11.22 -32.58
N ASP A 295 6.76 -11.02 -32.87
CA ASP A 295 6.26 -10.07 -33.85
C ASP A 295 5.83 -8.74 -33.20
N LEU A 296 6.24 -8.50 -31.94
CA LEU A 296 6.07 -7.20 -31.29
C LEU A 296 6.84 -6.12 -32.04
N SER A 297 6.11 -5.32 -32.81
CA SER A 297 6.64 -4.23 -33.64
C SER A 297 6.02 -2.89 -33.28
N ALA A 298 6.67 -1.80 -33.67
CA ALA A 298 6.12 -0.45 -33.50
C ALA A 298 4.75 -0.29 -34.16
N ALA A 299 4.55 -0.89 -35.35
CA ALA A 299 3.27 -0.90 -36.05
C ALA A 299 2.17 -1.60 -35.24
N ARG A 300 2.48 -2.74 -34.62
CA ARG A 300 1.51 -3.50 -33.81
C ARG A 300 1.16 -2.77 -32.52
N ILE A 301 2.14 -2.17 -31.86
CA ILE A 301 1.93 -1.35 -30.66
C ILE A 301 1.06 -0.13 -30.98
N ALA A 302 1.36 0.55 -32.09
CA ALA A 302 0.60 1.72 -32.53
C ALA A 302 -0.85 1.35 -32.88
N ALA A 303 -1.05 0.26 -33.63
CA ALA A 303 -2.37 -0.26 -33.98
C ALA A 303 -3.20 -0.64 -32.74
N ALA A 304 -2.59 -1.28 -31.75
CA ALA A 304 -3.26 -1.66 -30.51
C ALA A 304 -3.77 -0.46 -29.69
N HIS A 305 -3.29 0.75 -29.98
CA HIS A 305 -3.64 1.97 -29.24
C HIS A 305 -4.31 3.02 -30.14
N GLY A 306 -4.59 2.70 -31.40
CA GLY A 306 -5.27 3.60 -32.34
C GLY A 306 -4.45 4.84 -32.71
N ILE A 307 -3.12 4.75 -32.70
CA ILE A 307 -2.21 5.87 -33.01
C ILE A 307 -1.32 5.57 -34.21
N SER A 308 -0.73 6.61 -34.80
CA SER A 308 0.30 6.44 -35.81
C SER A 308 1.64 6.01 -35.19
N VAL A 309 2.47 5.31 -35.96
CA VAL A 309 3.85 4.95 -35.53
C VAL A 309 4.68 6.20 -35.23
N ARG A 310 4.49 7.29 -35.98
CA ARG A 310 5.12 8.59 -35.71
C ARG A 310 4.73 9.11 -34.32
N HIS A 311 3.45 9.06 -33.98
CA HIS A 311 2.97 9.51 -32.67
C HIS A 311 3.46 8.61 -31.53
N LEU A 312 3.52 7.28 -31.74
CA LEU A 312 4.15 6.33 -30.80
C LEU A 312 5.59 6.75 -30.44
N TYR A 313 6.42 7.04 -31.45
CA TYR A 313 7.80 7.49 -31.20
C TYR A 313 7.86 8.85 -30.50
N ALA A 314 6.98 9.80 -30.85
CA ALA A 314 6.91 11.09 -30.17
C ALA A 314 6.54 10.94 -28.68
N VAL A 315 5.58 10.07 -28.36
CA VAL A 315 5.18 9.77 -26.98
C VAL A 315 6.33 9.16 -26.18
N LEU A 316 7.04 8.18 -26.75
CA LEU A 316 8.17 7.53 -26.07
C LEU A 316 9.38 8.47 -25.92
N ALA A 317 9.64 9.32 -26.92
CA ALA A 317 10.72 10.30 -26.88
C ALA A 317 10.54 11.33 -25.76
N ARG A 318 9.31 11.78 -25.49
CA ARG A 318 9.01 12.66 -24.35
C ARG A 318 9.42 12.07 -22.99
N SER A 319 9.41 10.74 -22.88
CA SER A 319 9.84 10.00 -21.69
C SER A 319 11.29 9.53 -21.73
N GLY A 320 12.07 9.95 -22.74
CA GLY A 320 13.45 9.51 -22.94
C GLY A 320 13.60 8.03 -23.31
N ILE A 321 12.54 7.39 -23.81
CA ILE A 321 12.52 5.95 -24.11
C ILE A 321 12.79 5.70 -25.59
N SER A 322 13.87 4.97 -25.90
CA SER A 322 14.07 4.33 -27.20
C SER A 322 13.32 2.99 -27.21
N LEU A 323 12.31 2.84 -28.09
CA LEU A 323 11.46 1.64 -28.14
C LEU A 323 12.28 0.34 -28.29
N GLY A 324 13.22 0.33 -29.26
CA GLY A 324 14.02 -0.85 -29.55
C GLY A 324 14.95 -1.22 -28.38
N ASP A 325 15.58 -0.23 -27.76
CA ASP A 325 16.47 -0.47 -26.62
C ASP A 325 15.68 -0.86 -25.37
N HIS A 326 14.50 -0.28 -25.16
CA HIS A 326 13.60 -0.63 -24.06
C HIS A 326 13.12 -2.08 -24.16
N VAL A 327 12.62 -2.50 -25.32
CA VAL A 327 12.20 -3.89 -25.56
C VAL A 327 13.38 -4.86 -25.39
N ARG A 328 14.56 -4.51 -25.91
CA ARG A 328 15.77 -5.32 -25.77
C ARG A 328 16.19 -5.47 -24.31
N ALA A 329 16.23 -4.38 -23.56
CA ALA A 329 16.60 -4.37 -22.14
C ALA A 329 15.64 -5.23 -21.30
N GLN A 330 14.33 -5.08 -21.52
CA GLN A 330 13.30 -5.88 -20.84
C GLN A 330 13.43 -7.38 -21.18
N ARG A 331 13.62 -7.73 -22.46
CA ARG A 331 13.84 -9.13 -22.88
C ARG A 331 15.09 -9.72 -22.24
N LEU A 332 16.18 -8.95 -22.14
CA LEU A 332 17.40 -9.39 -21.47
C LEU A 332 17.19 -9.62 -19.97
N ALA A 333 16.41 -8.76 -19.31
CA ALA A 333 16.07 -8.91 -17.89
C ALA A 333 15.27 -10.21 -17.65
N GLU A 334 14.32 -10.50 -18.52
CA GLU A 334 13.55 -11.74 -18.47
C GLU A 334 14.40 -12.98 -18.75
N CYS A 335 15.31 -12.94 -19.72
CA CYS A 335 16.30 -14.02 -19.91
C CYS A 335 17.14 -14.24 -18.65
N ARG A 336 17.61 -13.16 -18.00
CA ARG A 336 18.40 -13.23 -16.78
C ARG A 336 17.62 -13.88 -15.63
N ARG A 337 16.34 -13.52 -15.49
CA ARG A 337 15.40 -14.11 -14.52
C ARG A 337 15.18 -15.60 -14.79
N GLU A 338 14.91 -15.97 -16.05
CA GLU A 338 14.66 -17.37 -16.41
C GLU A 338 15.92 -18.26 -16.27
N LEU A 339 17.11 -17.72 -16.55
CA LEU A 339 18.38 -18.42 -16.37
C LEU A 339 18.74 -18.68 -14.90
N ALA A 340 18.27 -17.84 -13.97
CA ALA A 340 18.48 -18.00 -12.53
C ALA A 340 17.34 -18.75 -11.83
N GLY A 341 16.18 -18.87 -12.49
CA GLY A 341 14.98 -19.47 -11.90
C GLY A 341 15.00 -21.00 -11.87
N PRO A 342 14.01 -21.64 -11.22
CA PRO A 342 13.96 -23.09 -11.04
C PRO A 342 14.03 -23.91 -12.35
N HIS A 343 13.53 -23.34 -13.45
CA HIS A 343 13.54 -23.96 -14.77
C HIS A 343 14.77 -23.59 -15.63
N GLY A 344 15.72 -22.80 -15.10
CA GLY A 344 16.89 -22.32 -15.83
C GLY A 344 17.84 -23.43 -16.29
N ARG A 345 17.86 -24.57 -15.58
CA ARG A 345 18.59 -25.79 -15.98
C ARG A 345 17.85 -26.62 -17.05
N ALA A 346 16.52 -26.55 -17.10
CA ALA A 346 15.70 -27.41 -17.95
C ALA A 346 15.74 -26.99 -19.43
N ARG A 347 16.07 -25.73 -19.73
CA ARG A 347 16.12 -25.20 -21.10
C ARG A 347 17.55 -24.83 -21.50
N THR A 348 17.85 -24.98 -22.80
CA THR A 348 19.12 -24.51 -23.35
C THR A 348 19.14 -22.97 -23.36
N ILE A 349 20.35 -22.38 -23.25
CA ILE A 349 20.52 -20.91 -23.33
C ILE A 349 19.90 -20.37 -24.62
N ALA A 350 20.10 -21.07 -25.73
CA ALA A 350 19.52 -20.71 -27.02
C ALA A 350 17.98 -20.78 -27.00
N ALA A 351 17.38 -21.76 -26.32
CA ALA A 351 15.92 -21.84 -26.18
C ALA A 351 15.35 -20.69 -25.34
N ILE A 352 16.02 -20.31 -24.24
CA ILE A 352 15.62 -19.16 -23.41
C ILE A 352 15.73 -17.86 -24.22
N GLY A 353 16.84 -17.65 -24.93
CA GLY A 353 17.01 -16.49 -25.81
C GLY A 353 15.91 -16.41 -26.87
N ARG A 354 15.63 -17.52 -27.56
CA ARG A 354 14.57 -17.59 -28.59
C ARG A 354 13.18 -17.30 -28.05
N ARG A 355 12.85 -17.79 -26.84
CA ARG A 355 11.56 -17.55 -26.17
C ARG A 355 11.31 -16.06 -25.95
N TRP A 356 12.35 -15.30 -25.68
CA TRP A 356 12.27 -13.85 -25.50
C TRP A 356 12.63 -13.06 -26.76
N GLY A 357 12.62 -13.69 -27.94
CA GLY A 357 12.75 -13.00 -29.21
C GLY A 357 14.18 -12.78 -29.72
N PHE A 358 15.19 -13.42 -29.12
CA PHE A 358 16.55 -13.45 -29.70
C PHE A 358 16.71 -14.65 -30.64
N VAL A 359 16.75 -14.39 -31.94
CA VAL A 359 16.82 -15.44 -32.98
C VAL A 359 18.21 -16.08 -33.03
N ASP A 360 19.26 -15.28 -32.89
CA ASP A 360 20.65 -15.69 -32.95
C ASP A 360 21.24 -15.83 -31.53
N ALA A 361 21.73 -17.03 -31.20
CA ALA A 361 22.30 -17.36 -29.90
C ALA A 361 23.68 -16.70 -29.64
N ALA A 362 24.49 -16.49 -30.68
CA ALA A 362 25.77 -15.80 -30.59
C ALA A 362 25.54 -14.29 -30.36
N HIS A 363 24.60 -13.70 -31.10
CA HIS A 363 24.18 -12.32 -30.89
C HIS A 363 23.62 -12.13 -29.47
N PHE A 364 22.70 -12.99 -29.04
CA PHE A 364 22.15 -13.00 -27.68
C PHE A 364 23.25 -13.01 -26.61
N SER A 365 24.21 -13.95 -26.72
CA SER A 365 25.28 -14.09 -25.75
C SER A 365 26.15 -12.83 -25.66
N LYS A 366 26.42 -12.19 -26.81
CA LYS A 366 27.19 -10.93 -26.88
C LYS A 366 26.44 -9.76 -26.23
N VAL A 367 25.15 -9.58 -26.54
CA VAL A 367 24.36 -8.48 -25.95
C VAL A 367 24.07 -8.70 -24.47
N PHE A 368 23.89 -9.95 -24.03
CA PHE A 368 23.74 -10.30 -22.61
C PHE A 368 25.01 -10.00 -21.82
N LYS A 369 26.19 -10.41 -22.34
CA LYS A 369 27.49 -10.08 -21.71
C LYS A 369 27.72 -8.58 -21.64
N ARG A 370 27.37 -7.84 -22.70
CA ARG A 370 27.46 -6.37 -22.70
C ARG A 370 26.57 -5.74 -21.63
N ALA A 371 25.36 -6.27 -21.42
CA ALA A 371 24.40 -5.72 -20.46
C ALA A 371 24.73 -6.07 -18.99
N TYR A 372 25.30 -7.25 -18.73
CA TYR A 372 25.43 -7.79 -17.36
C TYR A 372 26.87 -8.18 -16.97
N GLY A 373 27.86 -7.92 -17.81
CA GLY A 373 29.28 -8.19 -17.53
C GLY A 373 29.71 -9.66 -17.64
N MET A 374 28.78 -10.61 -17.71
CA MET A 374 29.06 -12.05 -17.78
C MET A 374 28.21 -12.78 -18.83
N THR A 375 28.65 -13.95 -19.29
CA THR A 375 27.88 -14.69 -20.31
C THR A 375 26.63 -15.33 -19.71
N PRO A 376 25.59 -15.65 -20.52
CA PRO A 376 24.43 -16.40 -20.04
C PRO A 376 24.79 -17.75 -19.38
N ARG A 377 25.90 -18.36 -19.81
CA ARG A 377 26.39 -19.62 -19.24
C ARG A 377 26.95 -19.42 -17.84
N ASP A 378 27.78 -18.40 -17.66
CA ASP A 378 28.39 -18.08 -16.37
C ASP A 378 27.31 -17.65 -15.37
N TRP A 379 26.37 -16.79 -15.82
CA TRP A 379 25.21 -16.36 -15.02
C TRP A 379 24.42 -17.55 -14.49
N ARG A 380 24.12 -18.52 -15.36
CA ARG A 380 23.40 -19.74 -14.96
C ARG A 380 24.22 -20.65 -14.04
N GLY A 381 25.53 -20.72 -14.24
CA GLY A 381 26.44 -21.48 -13.37
C GLY A 381 26.47 -20.93 -11.95
N LEU A 382 26.42 -19.60 -11.79
CA LEU A 382 26.38 -18.93 -10.49
C LEU A 382 25.10 -19.25 -9.70
N HIS A 383 23.95 -19.28 -10.37
CA HIS A 383 22.65 -19.51 -9.73
C HIS A 383 22.26 -20.98 -9.62
N HIS A 384 22.97 -21.85 -10.33
CA HIS A 384 22.83 -23.29 -10.21
C HIS A 384 24.22 -23.96 -10.15
N PRO A 385 24.94 -23.82 -9.02
CA PRO A 385 26.19 -24.54 -8.80
C PRO A 385 25.94 -26.06 -8.86
N ARG A 386 26.91 -26.79 -9.42
CA ARG A 386 26.79 -28.24 -9.66
C ARG A 386 26.57 -29.01 -8.38
#